data_AF-A0A0G1PD97-F1
#
_entry.id   AF-A0A0G1PD97-F1
#
_cell.length_a   1.000
_cell.length_b   1.000
_cell.length_c   1.000
_cell.angle_alpha   90.00
_cell.angle_beta   90.00
_cell.angle_gamma   90.00
#
_symmetry.space_group_name_H-M   'P 1'
#
loop_
_entity.id
_entity.type
_entity.pdbx_description
1 polymer ?
#
loop_
_entity_poly.entity_id
_entity_poly.type
_entity_poly.pdbx_seq_one_letter_code
_entity_poly.pdbx_strand_id
1 'polypeptide(L)'
;MYGDTIHRLKIAKGHLDKVIRMVQNGDYCIDILTQSQAVQAALKKVDAIILENHLKTCVTDAVRGDKKDQAIAEVIKVFKKK
;
A
#
# COMPACT_ATOMS: atom_id res chain seq x y z
N MET A 1 10.39 -13.86 0.52
CA MET A 1 9.91 -12.80 1.43
C MET A 1 9.01 -11.74 0.77
N TYR A 2 8.27 -12.05 -0.32
CA TYR A 2 7.20 -11.16 -0.84
C TYR A 2 5.86 -11.88 -1.08
N GLY A 3 5.77 -13.17 -0.73
CA GLY A 3 4.59 -13.99 -1.01
C GLY A 3 3.31 -13.46 -0.37
N ASP A 4 3.39 -13.06 0.91
CA ASP A 4 2.25 -12.49 1.64
C ASP A 4 1.82 -11.13 1.06
N THR A 5 2.78 -10.24 0.77
CA THR A 5 2.51 -8.93 0.14
C THR A 5 1.84 -9.08 -1.22
N ILE A 6 2.35 -9.99 -2.07
CA ILE A 6 1.76 -10.29 -3.38
C ILE A 6 0.35 -10.87 -3.22
N HIS A 7 0.14 -11.76 -2.26
CA HIS A 7 -1.17 -12.33 -1.99
C HIS A 7 -2.19 -11.25 -1.61
N ARG A 8 -1.82 -10.33 -0.72
CA ARG A 8 -2.67 -9.18 -0.34
C ARG A 8 -2.96 -8.23 -1.50
N LEU A 9 -1.97 -7.98 -2.35
CA LEU A 9 -2.16 -7.19 -3.58
C LEU A 9 -3.13 -7.86 -4.55
N LYS A 10 -3.08 -9.19 -4.70
CA LYS A 10 -4.05 -9.93 -5.53
C LYS A 10 -5.46 -9.83 -4.97
N ILE A 11 -5.63 -9.86 -3.65
CA ILE A 11 -6.93 -9.61 -3.00
C ILE A 11 -7.40 -8.18 -3.31
N ALA A 12 -6.57 -7.17 -3.08
CA ALA A 12 -6.91 -5.78 -3.38
C ALA A 12 -7.32 -5.57 -4.85
N LYS A 13 -6.61 -6.23 -5.79
CA LYS A 13 -6.98 -6.24 -7.21
C LYS A 13 -8.39 -6.80 -7.43
N GLY A 14 -8.75 -7.93 -6.82
CA GLY A 14 -10.10 -8.48 -6.93
C GLY A 14 -11.18 -7.54 -6.39
N HIS A 15 -10.91 -6.84 -5.30
CA HIS A 15 -11.81 -5.80 -4.79
C HIS A 15 -11.95 -4.63 -5.76
N LEU A 16 -10.86 -4.19 -6.40
CA LEU A 16 -10.88 -3.12 -7.39
C LEU A 16 -11.63 -3.54 -8.66
N ASP A 17 -11.40 -4.77 -9.15
CA ASP A 17 -12.12 -5.34 -10.28
C ASP A 17 -13.64 -5.36 -10.01
N LYS A 18 -14.05 -5.64 -8.76
CA LYS A 18 -15.45 -5.52 -8.33
C LYS A 18 -15.95 -4.08 -8.40
N VAL A 19 -15.21 -3.10 -7.86
CA VAL A 19 -15.59 -1.68 -7.95
C VAL A 19 -15.83 -1.25 -9.39
N ILE A 20 -14.94 -1.64 -10.31
CA ILE A 20 -15.07 -1.33 -11.75
C ILE A 20 -16.38 -1.87 -12.30
N ARG A 21 -16.72 -3.14 -12.01
CA ARG A 21 -17.99 -3.74 -12.45
C ARG A 21 -19.21 -3.03 -11.86
N MET A 22 -19.16 -2.67 -10.57
CA MET A 22 -20.26 -1.98 -9.92
C MET A 22 -20.55 -0.62 -10.58
N VAL A 23 -19.49 0.12 -10.93
CA VAL A 23 -19.61 1.38 -11.67
C VAL A 23 -20.18 1.15 -13.07
N GLN A 24 -19.71 0.13 -13.79
CA GLN A 24 -20.21 -0.21 -15.13
C GLN A 24 -21.68 -0.60 -15.15
N ASN A 25 -22.15 -1.27 -14.09
CA ASN A 25 -23.53 -1.72 -13.94
C ASN A 25 -24.47 -0.63 -13.43
N GLY A 26 -23.95 0.53 -13.00
CA GLY A 26 -24.75 1.58 -12.38
C GLY A 26 -25.28 1.19 -10.99
N ASP A 27 -24.53 0.38 -10.24
CA ASP A 27 -24.88 -0.02 -8.88
C ASP A 27 -25.00 1.20 -7.94
N TYR A 28 -25.63 1.00 -6.78
CA TYR A 28 -25.87 2.08 -5.83
C TYR A 28 -24.57 2.76 -5.37
N CYS A 29 -24.54 4.10 -5.44
CA CYS A 29 -23.34 4.89 -5.21
C CYS A 29 -22.69 4.63 -3.83
N ILE A 30 -23.48 4.44 -2.78
CA ILE A 30 -22.95 4.21 -1.43
C ILE A 30 -22.25 2.85 -1.34
N ASP A 31 -22.74 1.83 -2.05
CA ASP A 31 -22.12 0.51 -2.07
C ASP A 31 -20.79 0.55 -2.84
N ILE A 32 -20.75 1.29 -3.96
CA ILE A 32 -19.51 1.55 -4.71
C ILE A 32 -18.47 2.24 -3.82
N LEU A 33 -18.89 3.30 -3.11
CA LEU A 33 -18.00 4.04 -2.20
C LEU A 33 -17.48 3.16 -1.06
N THR A 34 -18.36 2.35 -0.46
CA THR A 34 -17.99 1.40 0.60
C THR A 34 -16.96 0.38 0.10
N GLN A 35 -17.21 -0.20 -1.08
CA GLN A 35 -16.29 -1.15 -1.69
C GLN A 35 -14.95 -0.49 -2.08
N SER A 36 -14.97 0.75 -2.56
CA SER A 36 -13.77 1.55 -2.87
C SER A 36 -12.94 1.84 -1.62
N GLN A 37 -13.59 2.19 -0.50
CA GLN A 37 -12.91 2.37 0.79
C GLN A 37 -12.25 1.07 1.27
N ALA A 38 -12.86 -0.08 1.02
CA ALA A 38 -12.24 -1.38 1.33
C ALA A 38 -10.95 -1.60 0.52
N VAL A 39 -10.91 -1.22 -0.76
CA VAL A 39 -9.68 -1.25 -1.57
C VAL A 39 -8.61 -0.36 -0.96
N GLN A 40 -8.95 0.89 -0.60
CA GLN A 40 -8.00 1.82 0.02
C GLN A 40 -7.44 1.27 1.34
N ALA A 41 -8.29 0.67 2.18
CA ALA A 41 -7.86 0.06 3.43
C ALA A 41 -6.92 -1.14 3.20
N ALA A 42 -7.16 -1.95 2.17
CA ALA A 42 -6.29 -3.05 1.79
C ALA A 42 -4.91 -2.54 1.34
N LEU A 43 -4.87 -1.49 0.49
CA LEU A 43 -3.62 -0.88 0.03
C LEU A 43 -2.82 -0.27 1.19
N LYS A 44 -3.46 0.45 2.11
CA LYS A 44 -2.80 0.98 3.33
C LYS A 44 -2.10 -0.11 4.15
N LYS A 45 -2.70 -1.30 4.25
CA LYS A 45 -2.08 -2.45 4.94
C LYS A 45 -0.87 -2.97 4.19
N VAL A 46 -0.93 -3.03 2.86
CA VAL A 46 0.20 -3.43 2.02
C VAL A 46 1.35 -2.43 2.15
N ASP A 47 1.06 -1.13 2.10
CA ASP A 47 2.07 -0.08 2.25
C ASP A 47 2.79 -0.17 3.59
N ALA A 48 2.06 -0.46 4.68
CA ALA A 48 2.64 -0.66 6.00
C ALA A 48 3.63 -1.83 6.04
N ILE A 49 3.30 -2.97 5.40
CA ILE A 49 4.18 -4.15 5.32
C ILE A 49 5.43 -3.82 4.50
N ILE A 50 5.28 -3.14 3.36
CA ILE A 50 6.40 -2.74 2.50
C ILE A 50 7.33 -1.79 3.27
N LEU A 51 6.76 -0.81 3.98
CA LEU A 51 7.52 0.12 4.78
C LEU A 51 8.27 -0.58 5.91
N GLU A 52 7.60 -1.46 6.66
CA GLU A 52 8.24 -2.23 7.74
C GLU A 52 9.44 -3.02 7.20
N ASN A 53 9.30 -3.67 6.06
CA ASN A 53 10.39 -4.40 5.42
C ASN A 53 11.54 -3.47 5.00
N HIS A 54 11.23 -2.30 4.43
CA HIS A 54 12.23 -1.31 4.04
C HIS A 54 13.01 -0.77 5.26
N LEU A 55 12.31 -0.47 6.36
CA LEU A 55 12.93 -0.02 7.60
C LEU A 55 13.84 -1.10 8.20
N LYS A 56 13.41 -2.37 8.20
CA LYS A 56 14.20 -3.48 8.76
C LYS A 56 15.43 -3.86 7.95
N THR A 57 15.42 -3.62 6.64
CA THR A 57 16.50 -4.02 5.73
C THR A 57 17.32 -2.82 5.29
N CYS A 58 16.79 -2.04 4.34
CA CYS A 58 17.48 -0.92 3.71
C CYS A 58 17.91 0.15 4.70
N VAL A 59 17.06 0.53 5.67
CA VAL A 59 17.44 1.56 6.66
C VAL A 59 18.42 1.01 7.69
N THR A 60 18.25 -0.24 8.15
CA THR A 60 19.23 -0.89 9.06
C THR A 60 20.63 -0.95 8.43
N ASP A 61 20.71 -1.29 7.14
CA ASP A 61 21.98 -1.33 6.41
C ASP A 61 22.53 0.08 6.16
N ALA A 62 21.67 1.06 5.85
CA ALA A 62 22.08 2.46 5.69
C ALA A 62 22.57 3.12 6.98
N VAL A 63 22.04 2.70 8.14
CA VAL A 63 22.48 3.13 9.49
C VAL A 63 23.84 2.54 9.86
N ARG A 64 24.17 1.34 9.36
CA ARG A 64 25.51 0.74 9.52
C ARG A 64 26.56 1.39 8.62
N GLY A 65 26.14 2.05 7.56
CA GLY A 65 26.98 2.93 6.74
C GLY A 65 26.76 4.41 7.06
N ASP A 66 27.20 5.28 6.16
CA ASP A 66 27.11 6.75 6.31
C ASP A 66 25.94 7.35 5.48
N LYS A 67 24.87 6.56 5.24
CA LYS A 67 23.72 6.91 4.38
C LYS A 67 22.40 7.07 5.13
N LYS A 68 22.46 7.11 6.46
CA LYS A 68 21.29 7.17 7.36
C LYS A 68 20.33 8.30 6.99
N ASP A 69 20.83 9.53 6.84
CA ASP A 69 19.99 10.71 6.62
C ASP A 69 19.27 10.67 5.27
N GLN A 70 19.93 10.12 4.25
CA GLN A 70 19.32 9.91 2.94
C GLN A 70 18.17 8.90 3.01
N ALA A 71 18.38 7.76 3.68
CA ALA A 71 17.36 6.73 3.82
C ALA A 71 16.13 7.22 4.61
N ILE A 72 16.35 8.02 5.65
CA ILE A 72 15.27 8.66 6.42
C ILE A 72 14.51 9.68 5.56
N ALA A 73 15.21 10.51 4.80
CA ALA A 73 14.59 11.51 3.92
C ALA A 73 13.69 10.87 2.84
N GLU A 74 14.09 9.72 2.28
CA GLU A 74 13.29 8.96 1.31
C GLU A 74 11.95 8.51 1.89
N VAL A 75 11.94 7.97 3.11
CA VAL A 75 10.70 7.58 3.81
C VAL A 75 9.82 8.80 4.09
N ILE A 76 10.39 9.88 4.60
CA ILE A 76 9.63 11.12 4.90
C ILE A 76 8.96 11.67 3.64
N LYS A 77 9.61 11.60 2.48
CA LYS A 77 9.06 12.06 1.20
C LYS A 77 7.79 11.32 0.78
N VAL A 78 7.68 10.02 1.06
CA VAL A 78 6.48 9.22 0.76
C VAL A 78 5.28 9.70 1.59
N PHE A 79 5.50 10.05 2.86
CA PHE A 79 4.43 10.49 3.76
C PHE A 79 4.05 11.97 3.63
N LYS A 80 4.97 12.83 3.18
CA LYS A 80 4.68 14.24 2.87
C LYS A 80 3.88 14.44 1.59
N LYS A 81 3.77 13.42 0.73
CA LYS A 81 3.08 13.51 -0.57
C LYS A 81 1.55 13.44 -0.49
N LYS A 82 0.98 13.72 0.69
CA LYS A 82 -0.46 13.81 0.93
C LYS A 82 -0.96 15.23 0.76
#